data_AF-A0A954B6T1-F1
#
_entry.id   AF-A0A954B6T1-F1
#
_cell.length_a   1.000
_cell.length_b   1.000
_cell.length_c   1.000
_cell.angle_alpha   90.00
_cell.angle_beta   90.00
_cell.angle_gamma   90.00
#
_symmetry.space_group_name_H-M   'P 1'
#
loop_
_entity.id
_entity.type
_entity.pdbx_description
1 polymer ?
#
loop_
_entity_poly.entity_id
_entity_poly.type
_entity_poly.pdbx_seq_one_letter_code
_entity_poly.pdbx_strand_id
1 'polypeptide(L)' 'MSSEKQADGDLAPIENLDELSAFLADGCKPKSDWRIGTEHEKFVYCRETLMPAGYDGPNGIRAI' A
#
# COMPACT_ATOMS: atom_id res chain seq x y z
N MET A 1 -1.81 6.85 16.01
CA MET A 1 -0.36 6.62 15.99
C MET A 1 -0.11 5.48 15.02
N SER A 2 0.34 5.81 13.82
CA SER A 2 0.76 4.85 12.80
C SER A 2 2.00 4.14 13.32
N SER A 3 1.98 2.81 13.40
CA SER A 3 3.18 2.02 13.68
C SER A 3 4.03 1.96 12.41
N GLU A 4 4.63 3.09 12.02
CA GLU A 4 5.71 3.07 11.03
C GLU A 4 6.93 2.46 11.72
N LYS A 5 7.08 1.14 11.59
CA LYS A 5 8.39 0.51 11.79
C LYS A 5 9.24 0.90 10.59
N GLN A 6 10.05 1.94 10.76
CA GLN A 6 10.99 2.38 9.75
C GLN A 6 12.05 1.27 9.57
N ALA A 7 11.97 0.57 8.45
CA ALA A 7 13.00 -0.38 8.04
C ALA A 7 14.21 0.43 7.56
N ASP A 8 15.20 0.60 8.43
CA ASP A 8 16.52 1.03 8.00
C ASP A 8 17.16 -0.11 7.18
N GLY A 9 17.93 0.24 6.14
CA GLY A 9 18.34 -0.67 5.04
C GLY A 9 19.25 -1.86 5.42
N ASP A 10 19.43 -2.12 6.71
CA ASP A 10 20.24 -3.20 7.29
C ASP A 10 19.37 -4.10 8.18
N LEU A 11 18.30 -4.66 7.61
CA LEU A 11 17.49 -5.65 8.31
C LEU A 11 18.21 -7.00 8.31
N ALA A 12 18.31 -7.62 9.49
CA ALA A 12 18.79 -8.99 9.61
C ALA A 12 17.94 -9.94 8.71
N PRO A 13 18.57 -10.93 8.06
CA PRO A 13 17.83 -11.93 7.30
C PRO A 13 16.80 -12.65 8.17
N ILE A 14 15.68 -13.05 7.56
CA ILE A 14 14.70 -13.89 8.25
C ILE A 14 15.33 -15.26 8.50
N GLU A 15 15.40 -15.68 9.76
CA GLU A 15 16.09 -16.92 10.13
C GLU A 15 15.12 -18.10 10.31
N ASN A 16 13.83 -17.83 10.51
CA ASN A 16 12.81 -18.85 10.75
C ASN A 16 11.39 -18.36 10.46
N LEU A 17 10.42 -19.29 10.53
CA LEU A 17 9.00 -19.00 10.29
C LEU A 17 8.36 -18.17 11.40
N ASP A 18 8.85 -18.30 12.64
CA ASP A 18 8.25 -17.63 13.80
C ASP A 18 8.36 -16.11 13.67
N GLU A 19 9.45 -15.60 13.10
CA GLU A 19 9.63 -14.16 12.80
C GLU A 19 8.54 -13.61 11.89
N LEU A 20 8.15 -14.36 10.85
CA LEU A 20 7.06 -13.96 9.95
C LEU A 20 5.71 -13.95 10.67
N SER A 21 5.45 -14.97 11.49
CA SER A 21 4.22 -15.06 12.26
C SER A 21 4.11 -13.96 13.32
N ALA A 22 5.22 -13.63 13.97
CA ALA A 22 5.32 -12.58 14.98
C ALA A 22 5.06 -11.19 14.37
N PHE A 23 5.56 -10.93 13.16
CA PHE A 23 5.28 -9.69 12.43
C PHE A 23 3.78 -9.48 12.19
N LEU A 24 3.05 -10.53 11.80
CA LEU A 24 1.59 -10.46 11.64
C LEU A 24 0.86 -10.33 12.98
N ALA A 25 1.32 -11.04 14.01
CA ALA A 25 0.74 -11.00 15.35
C ALA A 25 0.78 -9.60 15.98
N ASP A 26 1.83 -8.81 15.69
CA ASP A 26 1.98 -7.40 16.09
C ASP A 26 0.83 -6.51 15.58
N GLY A 27 0.11 -6.95 14.55
CA GLY A 27 -1.09 -6.27 14.03
C GLY A 27 -2.35 -6.42 14.89
N CYS A 28 -2.37 -7.32 15.89
CA CYS A 28 -3.52 -7.53 16.77
C CYS A 28 -3.82 -6.29 17.62
N LYS A 29 -5.08 -5.84 17.62
CA LYS A 29 -5.52 -4.63 18.34
C LYS A 29 -6.74 -4.91 19.23
N PRO A 30 -6.85 -4.27 20.41
CA PRO A 30 -8.06 -4.37 21.23
C PRO A 30 -9.26 -3.78 20.49
N LYS A 31 -10.47 -4.20 20.88
CA LYS A 31 -11.72 -3.79 20.20
C LYS A 31 -11.90 -2.26 20.14
N SER A 32 -11.43 -1.52 21.16
CA SER A 32 -11.45 -0.05 21.18
C SER A 32 -10.65 0.60 20.03
N ASP A 33 -9.67 -0.14 19.50
CA ASP A 33 -8.70 0.35 18.53
C ASP A 33 -8.97 -0.18 17.12
N TRP A 34 -10.05 -0.95 16.94
CA TRP A 34 -10.52 -1.39 15.64
C TRP A 34 -10.95 -0.19 14.79
N ARG A 35 -10.66 -0.26 13.50
CA ARG A 35 -10.98 0.77 12.49
C ARG A 35 -11.49 0.10 11.23
N ILE A 36 -12.11 0.87 10.34
CA ILE A 36 -12.58 0.42 9.03
C ILE A 36 -11.64 0.98 7.97
N GLY A 37 -11.03 0.10 7.18
CA GLY A 37 -10.28 0.46 5.98
C GLY A 37 -11.18 0.37 4.76
N THR A 38 -11.07 1.33 3.85
CA THR A 38 -11.75 1.32 2.56
C THR A 38 -10.76 1.61 1.46
N GLU A 39 -10.72 0.76 0.43
CA GLU A 39 -9.94 0.95 -0.78
C GLU A 39 -10.87 0.96 -1.98
N HIS A 40 -10.51 1.70 -3.03
CA HIS A 40 -11.30 1.76 -4.26
C HIS A 40 -10.40 1.97 -5.47
N GLU A 41 -10.74 1.26 -6.54
CA GLU A 41 -10.05 1.34 -7.82
C GLU A 41 -10.92 2.07 -8.85
N LYS A 42 -10.28 2.79 -9.76
CA LYS A 42 -10.94 3.59 -10.80
C LYS A 42 -10.23 3.41 -12.13
N PHE A 43 -11.01 3.27 -13.20
CA PHE A 43 -10.48 3.27 -14.56
C PHE A 43 -10.40 4.70 -15.08
N VAL A 44 -9.18 5.17 -15.32
CA VAL A 44 -8.94 6.48 -15.92
C VAL A 44 -8.83 6.33 -17.44
N TYR A 45 -9.51 7.20 -18.19
CA TYR A 45 -9.54 7.17 -19.65
C TYR A 45 -9.51 8.58 -20.24
N CYS A 46 -9.03 8.71 -21.48
CA CYS A 46 -9.06 9.97 -22.21
C CYS A 46 -10.49 10.25 -22.70
N ARG A 47 -11.08 11.39 -22.34
CA ARG A 47 -12.47 11.71 -22.70
C ARG A 47 -12.71 11.90 -24.20
N GLU A 48 -11.67 12.25 -24.96
CA GLU A 48 -11.77 12.46 -26.41
C GLU A 48 -11.72 11.15 -27.19
N THR A 49 -10.83 10.24 -26.80
CA THR A 49 -10.61 8.98 -27.53
C THR A 49 -11.30 7.78 -26.88
N LEU A 50 -11.76 7.91 -25.64
CA LEU A 50 -12.30 6.86 -24.79
C LEU A 50 -11.33 5.71 -24.50
N MET A 51 -10.05 5.88 -24.84
CA MET A 51 -8.99 4.90 -24.59
C MET A 51 -8.47 5.00 -23.16
N PRO A 52 -7.89 3.92 -22.60
CA PRO A 52 -7.23 3.96 -21.30
C PRO A 52 -6.19 5.09 -21.22
N ALA A 53 -6.08 5.73 -20.06
CA ALA A 53 -5.04 6.74 -19.85
C ALA A 53 -3.65 6.10 -19.91
N GLY A 54 -2.76 6.68 -20.72
CA GLY A 54 -1.35 6.30 -20.74
C GLY A 54 -0.61 6.77 -19.50
N TYR A 55 0.57 6.20 -19.23
CA TYR A 55 1.40 6.63 -18.11
C TYR A 55 2.11 7.96 -18.41
N ASP A 56 2.79 8.03 -19.54
CA ASP A 56 3.51 9.21 -20.02
C ASP A 56 2.64 10.07 -20.96
N GLY A 57 3.17 11.24 -21.33
CA GLY A 57 2.54 12.18 -22.25
C GLY A 57 1.79 13.32 -21.55
N PRO A 58 1.34 14.33 -22.32
CA PRO A 58 0.77 15.56 -21.77
C PRO A 58 -0.53 15.33 -20.98
N ASN A 59 -1.26 14.25 -21.27
CA ASN A 59 -2.48 13.84 -20.58
C ASN A 59 -2.30 12.49 -19.83
N GLY A 60 -1.06 12.08 -19.57
CA GLY A 60 -0.74 10.80 -18.91
C GLY A 60 -0.80 10.88 -17.38
N ILE A 61 -0.85 9.73 -16.72
CA ILE A 61 -0.93 9.63 -15.24
C ILE A 61 0.21 10.39 -14.53
N ARG A 62 1.43 10.40 -15.09
CA ARG A 62 2.60 11.09 -14.51
C ARG A 62 2.57 12.62 -14.67
N ALA A 63 1.64 13.18 -15.45
CA ALA A 63 1.64 14.60 -15.78
C ALA A 63 1.20 15.53 -14.61
N ILE A 64 0.77 14.97 -13.48
CA ILE A 64 0.31 15.68 -12.27
C ILE A 64 1.23 15.34 -11.09
#